data_AF-A0A0B7MWK2-F1
#
_entry.id   AF-A0A0B7MWK2-F1
#
_cell.length_a   1.000
_cell.length_b   1.000
_cell.length_c   1.000
_cell.angle_alpha   90.00
_cell.angle_beta   90.00
_cell.angle_gamma   90.00
#
_symmetry.space_group_name_H-M   'P 1'
#
loop_
_entity.id
_entity.type
_entity.pdbx_description
1 polymer ?
#
loop_
_entity_poly.entity_id
_entity_poly.type
_entity_poly.pdbx_seq_one_letter_code
_entity_poly.pdbx_strand_id
1 'polypeptide(L)'
;MGSGKTHIAKNYIHRNPNTISILSITFRVSLARYLASEFGISCYLEENIWNDDNRQRRERIVICLDSFYKLDIDQYDIIIIYEATFVQYHLLLGTIRPSDISTTLTKLKLYLKNTNKIIFMQHRIPDSTINFYCNLISCDPFDKNIVTKQKFDKPTALQALKKWAKIGSMISFMIQGYRSSFNITDGKSNNPFIVFCSRVDFSLALLQIMREVAQVEFGDEATMRVKGVWAQIQNDPWWCSKILTNPNSTAIDCDVLMVTNVLQAGHNSYFCTGN
;
A
#
# COMPACT_ATOMS: atom_id res chain seq x y z
N MET A 1 0.60 9.18 -4.54
CA MET A 1 1.77 8.79 -5.36
C MET A 1 1.33 7.74 -6.36
N GLY A 2 1.48 8.02 -7.66
CA GLY A 2 0.67 7.44 -8.73
C GLY A 2 0.98 5.98 -9.11
N SER A 3 -0.07 5.32 -9.62
CA SER A 3 -0.18 3.94 -10.13
C SER A 3 0.85 3.49 -11.17
N GLY A 4 1.82 4.32 -11.57
CA GLY A 4 2.75 4.00 -12.65
C GLY A 4 3.54 2.71 -12.41
N LYS A 5 4.05 2.52 -11.19
CA LYS A 5 4.76 1.28 -10.80
C LYS A 5 3.85 0.06 -10.90
N THR A 6 2.68 0.11 -10.25
CA THR A 6 1.70 -0.98 -10.26
C THR A 6 1.25 -1.32 -11.67
N HIS A 7 1.00 -0.32 -12.52
CA HIS A 7 0.59 -0.51 -13.91
C HIS A 7 1.68 -1.16 -14.77
N ILE A 8 2.95 -0.76 -14.58
CA ILE A 8 4.09 -1.40 -15.27
C ILE A 8 4.20 -2.87 -14.84
N ALA A 9 4.14 -3.15 -13.53
CA ALA A 9 4.17 -4.52 -13.02
C ALA A 9 2.99 -5.35 -13.53
N LYS A 10 1.78 -4.80 -13.48
CA LYS A 10 0.56 -5.41 -14.03
C LYS A 10 0.75 -5.80 -15.48
N ASN A 11 1.14 -4.84 -16.33
CA ASN A 11 1.35 -5.09 -17.76
C ASN A 11 2.44 -6.13 -18.02
N TYR A 12 3.51 -6.10 -17.21
CA TYR A 12 4.56 -7.10 -17.29
C TYR A 12 4.02 -8.49 -16.95
N ILE A 13 3.29 -8.64 -15.84
CA ILE A 13 2.66 -9.92 -15.41
C ILE A 13 1.70 -10.45 -16.48
N HIS A 14 0.86 -9.59 -17.07
CA HIS A 14 -0.14 -9.98 -18.07
C HIS A 14 0.48 -10.38 -19.42
N ARG A 15 1.64 -9.81 -19.79
CA ARG A 15 2.36 -10.18 -21.02
C ARG A 15 3.13 -11.49 -20.88
N ASN A 16 3.36 -11.97 -19.67
CA ASN A 16 4.05 -13.23 -19.43
C ASN A 16 3.02 -14.38 -19.41
N PRO A 17 3.31 -15.52 -20.08
CA PRO A 17 2.44 -16.69 -20.10
C PRO A 17 2.01 -17.15 -18.71
N ASN A 18 0.82 -17.74 -18.59
CA ASN A 18 0.33 -18.31 -17.34
C ASN A 18 1.16 -19.51 -16.86
N THR A 19 2.02 -20.06 -17.72
CA THR A 19 2.97 -21.12 -17.37
C THR A 19 4.18 -20.62 -16.58
N ILE A 20 4.36 -19.30 -16.45
CA ILE A 20 5.43 -18.70 -15.66
C ILE A 20 4.91 -18.45 -14.24
N SER A 21 5.65 -18.96 -13.26
CA SER A 21 5.39 -18.78 -11.85
C SER A 21 5.89 -17.41 -11.37
N ILE A 22 5.04 -16.68 -10.64
CA ILE A 22 5.29 -15.31 -10.20
C ILE A 22 4.98 -15.15 -8.72
N LEU A 23 5.98 -14.72 -7.96
CA LEU A 23 5.82 -14.36 -6.56
C LEU A 23 5.98 -12.85 -6.38
N SER A 24 4.93 -12.19 -5.92
CA SER A 24 5.01 -10.80 -5.49
C SER A 24 5.10 -10.71 -3.97
N ILE A 25 6.13 -10.03 -3.46
CA ILE A 25 6.38 -9.84 -2.04
C ILE A 25 6.09 -8.39 -1.65
N THR A 26 5.41 -8.21 -0.53
CA THR A 26 5.17 -6.90 0.10
C THR A 26 5.33 -6.98 1.61
N PHE A 27 5.29 -5.84 2.29
CA PHE A 27 5.50 -5.72 3.73
C PHE A 27 4.21 -5.50 4.53
N ARG A 28 3.05 -5.38 3.87
CA ARG A 28 1.74 -5.19 4.53
C ARG A 28 0.66 -6.09 3.95
N VAL A 29 -0.16 -6.63 4.84
CA VAL A 29 -1.35 -7.45 4.54
C VAL A 29 -2.32 -6.73 3.59
N SER A 30 -2.65 -5.47 3.87
CA SER A 30 -3.58 -4.69 3.03
C SER A 30 -3.03 -4.47 1.62
N LEU A 31 -1.74 -4.15 1.52
CA LEU A 31 -1.06 -3.97 0.24
C LEU A 31 -1.01 -5.28 -0.56
N ALA A 32 -0.92 -6.43 0.11
CA ALA A 32 -0.96 -7.72 -0.57
C ALA A 32 -2.31 -7.97 -1.27
N ARG A 33 -3.42 -7.64 -0.60
CA ARG A 33 -4.77 -7.75 -1.19
C ARG A 33 -4.94 -6.80 -2.38
N TYR A 34 -4.52 -5.54 -2.21
CA TYR A 34 -4.55 -4.56 -3.29
C TYR A 34 -3.74 -5.01 -4.52
N LEU A 35 -2.50 -5.43 -4.32
CA LEU A 35 -1.64 -5.88 -5.42
C LEU A 35 -2.18 -7.14 -6.10
N ALA A 36 -2.74 -8.09 -5.36
CA ALA A 36 -3.35 -9.29 -5.93
C ALA A 36 -4.50 -8.93 -6.88
N SER A 37 -5.38 -8.03 -6.44
CA SER A 37 -6.47 -7.50 -7.26
C SER A 37 -5.97 -6.74 -8.49
N GLU A 38 -4.97 -5.87 -8.32
CA GLU A 38 -4.42 -5.08 -9.44
C GLU A 38 -3.70 -5.95 -10.47
N PHE A 39 -2.96 -6.96 -10.03
CA PHE A 39 -2.21 -7.87 -10.89
C PHE A 39 -3.07 -8.99 -11.48
N GLY A 40 -4.27 -9.25 -10.93
CA GLY A 40 -5.11 -10.36 -11.34
C GLY A 40 -4.50 -11.72 -10.99
N ILE A 41 -3.81 -11.81 -9.84
CA ILE A 41 -3.19 -13.05 -9.34
C ILE A 41 -3.68 -13.33 -7.91
N SER A 42 -3.44 -14.54 -7.40
CA SER A 42 -3.98 -14.94 -6.09
C SER A 42 -3.36 -14.18 -4.93
N CYS A 43 -4.18 -13.91 -3.91
CA CYS A 43 -3.72 -13.43 -2.61
C CYS A 43 -3.54 -14.59 -1.63
N TYR A 44 -2.47 -14.58 -0.85
CA TYR A 44 -2.19 -15.58 0.20
C TYR A 44 -3.24 -15.66 1.33
N LEU A 45 -4.19 -14.72 1.35
CA LEU A 45 -5.30 -14.63 2.30
C LEU A 45 -6.62 -15.11 1.72
N GLU A 46 -6.64 -15.59 0.48
CA GLU A 46 -7.81 -16.23 -0.11
C GLU A 46 -8.13 -17.53 0.63
N GLU A 47 -9.42 -17.82 0.81
CA GLU A 47 -9.85 -19.07 1.43
C GLU A 47 -9.36 -20.25 0.61
N ASN A 48 -8.94 -21.31 1.30
CA ASN A 48 -8.46 -22.57 0.72
C ASN A 48 -7.22 -22.47 -0.18
N ILE A 49 -6.55 -21.31 -0.27
CA ILE A 49 -5.36 -21.14 -1.13
C ILE A 49 -4.22 -22.09 -0.77
N TRP A 50 -4.16 -22.51 0.49
CA TRP A 50 -3.15 -23.43 1.03
C TRP A 50 -3.55 -24.91 0.93
N ASN A 51 -4.74 -25.24 0.43
CA ASN A 51 -5.14 -26.62 0.19
C ASN A 51 -4.39 -27.16 -1.04
N ASP A 52 -4.10 -28.45 -1.07
CA ASP A 52 -3.34 -29.08 -2.15
C ASP A 52 -3.99 -28.90 -3.53
N ASP A 53 -5.34 -28.94 -3.58
CA ASP A 53 -6.12 -28.75 -4.81
C ASP A 53 -5.93 -27.35 -5.46
N ASN A 54 -5.46 -26.36 -4.68
CA ASN A 54 -5.25 -24.99 -5.14
C ASN A 54 -3.78 -24.67 -5.45
N ARG A 55 -2.91 -25.68 -5.61
CA ARG A 55 -1.47 -25.47 -5.88
C ARG A 55 -1.19 -24.57 -7.09
N GLN A 56 -1.94 -24.70 -8.17
CA GLN A 56 -1.79 -23.86 -9.37
C GLN A 56 -2.02 -22.37 -9.07
N ARG A 57 -2.91 -22.04 -8.13
CA ARG A 57 -3.14 -20.65 -7.72
C ARG A 57 -1.95 -20.08 -6.93
N ARG A 58 -1.17 -20.95 -6.28
CA ARG A 58 0.06 -20.54 -5.57
C ARG A 58 1.21 -20.27 -6.53
N GLU A 59 1.19 -20.77 -7.76
CA GLU A 59 2.21 -20.49 -8.77
C GLU A 59 2.27 -19.00 -9.12
N ARG A 60 1.17 -18.26 -8.96
CA ARG A 60 1.08 -16.81 -9.20
C ARG A 60 0.41 -16.15 -8.01
N ILE A 61 1.20 -15.66 -7.05
CA ILE A 61 0.70 -15.24 -5.74
C ILE A 61 1.33 -13.94 -5.25
N VAL A 62 0.55 -13.13 -4.53
CA VAL A 62 1.04 -12.03 -3.70
C VAL A 62 1.06 -12.45 -2.23
N ILE A 63 2.20 -12.24 -1.56
CA ILE A 63 2.37 -12.56 -0.14
C ILE A 63 2.97 -11.40 0.65
N CYS A 64 2.55 -11.27 1.92
CA CYS A 64 3.24 -10.45 2.90
C CYS A 64 4.47 -11.19 3.44
N LEU A 65 5.57 -10.48 3.66
CA LEU A 65 6.80 -11.03 4.20
C LEU A 65 6.60 -11.79 5.53
N ASP A 66 5.67 -11.35 6.39
CA ASP A 66 5.33 -12.04 7.65
C ASP A 66 4.79 -13.45 7.45
N SER A 67 4.18 -13.72 6.29
CA SER A 67 3.59 -15.02 5.94
C SER A 67 4.47 -15.82 4.98
N PHE A 68 5.69 -15.37 4.72
CA PHE A 68 6.60 -15.99 3.75
C PHE A 68 6.94 -17.46 4.09
N TYR A 69 6.89 -17.81 5.37
CA TYR A 69 7.09 -19.19 5.83
C TYR A 69 6.05 -20.17 5.26
N LYS A 70 4.85 -19.71 4.88
CA LYS A 70 3.76 -20.55 4.35
C LYS A 70 3.98 -21.05 2.92
N LEU A 71 4.90 -20.44 2.17
CA LEU A 71 5.18 -20.85 0.79
C LEU A 71 5.75 -22.28 0.77
N ASP A 72 5.18 -23.13 -0.08
CA ASP A 72 5.54 -24.55 -0.24
C ASP A 72 6.10 -24.86 -1.63
N ILE A 73 6.09 -23.88 -2.54
CA ILE A 73 6.67 -23.98 -3.89
C ILE A 73 8.17 -23.72 -3.79
N ASP A 74 9.02 -24.60 -4.33
CA ASP A 74 10.48 -24.49 -4.16
C ASP A 74 11.10 -23.28 -4.89
N GLN A 75 10.52 -22.89 -6.03
CA GLN A 75 11.08 -21.86 -6.89
C GLN A 75 9.98 -21.11 -7.65
N TYR A 76 10.22 -19.82 -7.88
CA TYR A 76 9.44 -19.01 -8.82
C TYR A 76 10.35 -18.54 -9.95
N ASP A 77 9.80 -18.40 -11.15
CA ASP A 77 10.53 -17.88 -12.30
C ASP A 77 10.81 -16.39 -12.15
N ILE A 78 9.85 -15.66 -11.58
CA ILE A 78 9.90 -14.21 -11.39
C ILE A 78 9.51 -13.87 -9.96
N ILE A 79 10.37 -13.10 -9.29
CA ILE A 79 10.07 -12.48 -7.99
C ILE A 79 9.96 -10.98 -8.16
N ILE A 80 8.85 -10.40 -7.71
CA ILE A 80 8.62 -8.97 -7.67
C ILE A 80 8.60 -8.52 -6.20
N ILE A 81 9.51 -7.64 -5.80
CA ILE A 81 9.47 -7.04 -4.45
C ILE A 81 8.91 -5.64 -4.56
N TYR A 82 7.66 -5.48 -4.13
CA TYR A 82 6.95 -4.21 -4.16
C TYR A 82 7.21 -3.43 -2.88
N GLU A 83 7.58 -2.15 -3.03
CA GLU A 83 8.08 -1.29 -1.97
C GLU A 83 9.33 -1.90 -1.27
N ALA A 84 10.34 -2.23 -2.09
CA ALA A 84 11.52 -3.02 -1.69
C ALA A 84 12.29 -2.45 -0.48
N THR A 85 12.38 -1.12 -0.36
CA THR A 85 13.04 -0.50 0.79
C THR A 85 12.26 -0.74 2.09
N PHE A 86 10.93 -0.71 2.02
CA PHE A 86 10.09 -1.02 3.18
C PHE A 86 10.13 -2.52 3.54
N VAL A 87 10.20 -3.41 2.56
CA VAL A 87 10.43 -4.84 2.80
C VAL A 87 11.77 -5.07 3.51
N GLN A 88 12.85 -4.41 3.07
CA GLN A 88 14.14 -4.43 3.75
C GLN A 88 14.03 -3.92 5.20
N TYR A 89 13.38 -2.77 5.42
CA TYR A 89 13.20 -2.24 6.78
C TYR A 89 12.38 -3.17 7.67
N HIS A 90 11.38 -3.86 7.11
CA HIS A 90 10.59 -4.83 7.85
C HIS A 90 11.43 -6.05 8.30
N LEU A 91 12.45 -6.43 7.54
CA LEU A 91 13.43 -7.46 7.93
C LEU A 91 14.40 -6.98 9.01
N LEU A 92 14.83 -5.72 8.94
CA LEU A 92 15.92 -5.19 9.78
C LEU A 92 15.45 -4.52 11.09
N LEU A 93 14.27 -3.89 11.09
CA LEU A 93 13.77 -3.05 12.18
C LEU A 93 12.80 -3.77 13.13
N GLY A 94 12.67 -5.10 13.01
CA GLY A 94 12.11 -5.94 14.10
C GLY A 94 10.58 -6.00 14.19
N THR A 95 9.86 -5.72 13.11
CA THR A 95 8.40 -5.97 13.05
C THR A 95 8.05 -7.44 12.86
N ILE A 96 9.00 -8.25 12.39
CA ILE A 96 8.94 -9.71 12.41
C ILE A 96 9.41 -10.19 13.79
N ARG A 97 8.74 -11.21 14.35
CA ARG A 97 9.16 -11.83 15.62
C ARG A 97 10.62 -12.30 15.51
N PRO A 98 11.48 -12.01 16.49
CA PRO A 98 12.91 -12.36 16.42
C PRO A 98 13.20 -13.84 16.10
N SER A 99 12.35 -14.75 16.58
CA SER A 99 12.42 -16.20 16.29
C SER A 99 12.26 -16.53 14.81
N ASP A 100 11.51 -15.70 14.07
CA ASP A 100 11.07 -16.00 12.71
C ASP A 100 11.95 -15.28 11.67
N ILE A 101 12.75 -14.28 12.07
CA ILE A 101 13.59 -13.47 11.18
C ILE A 101 14.61 -14.34 10.46
N SER A 102 15.36 -15.18 11.18
CA SER A 102 16.42 -16.01 10.59
C SER A 102 15.86 -16.98 9.55
N THR A 103 14.75 -17.64 9.87
CA THR A 103 14.03 -18.55 8.97
C THR A 103 13.50 -17.82 7.75
N THR A 104 12.86 -16.67 7.95
CA THR A 104 12.30 -15.84 6.87
C THR A 104 13.39 -15.35 5.94
N LEU A 105 14.51 -14.85 6.49
CA LEU A 105 15.63 -14.36 5.71
C LEU A 105 16.34 -15.47 4.95
N THR A 106 16.53 -16.63 5.57
CA THR A 106 17.12 -17.82 4.93
C THR A 106 16.26 -18.29 3.77
N LYS A 107 14.94 -18.38 4.00
CA LYS A 107 13.98 -18.75 2.96
C LYS A 107 13.96 -17.72 1.84
N LEU A 108 13.88 -16.43 2.15
CA LEU A 108 13.92 -15.35 1.16
C LEU A 108 15.19 -15.42 0.31
N LYS A 109 16.35 -15.61 0.95
CA LYS A 109 17.63 -15.80 0.27
C LYS A 109 17.60 -16.97 -0.71
N LEU A 110 17.04 -18.11 -0.31
CA LEU A 110 16.90 -19.29 -1.17
C LEU A 110 16.05 -18.98 -2.41
N TYR A 111 14.87 -18.38 -2.22
CA TYR A 111 13.99 -17.99 -3.33
C TYR A 111 14.68 -17.02 -4.29
N LEU A 112 15.31 -15.96 -3.76
CA LEU A 112 15.99 -14.97 -4.59
C LEU A 112 17.15 -15.60 -5.37
N LYS A 113 17.91 -16.53 -4.78
CA LYS A 113 19.02 -17.20 -5.48
C LYS A 113 18.57 -18.12 -6.61
N ASN A 114 17.44 -18.81 -6.43
CA ASN A 114 16.95 -19.78 -7.41
C ASN A 114 16.08 -19.13 -8.50
N THR A 115 15.70 -17.87 -8.35
CA THR A 115 14.79 -17.20 -9.28
C THR A 115 15.55 -16.68 -10.51
N ASN A 116 14.96 -16.84 -11.70
CA ASN A 116 15.56 -16.39 -12.96
C ASN A 116 15.57 -14.86 -13.09
N LYS A 117 14.54 -14.19 -12.55
CA LYS A 117 14.43 -12.73 -12.61
C LYS A 117 13.84 -12.12 -11.35
N ILE A 118 14.54 -11.14 -10.78
CA ILE A 118 14.07 -10.37 -9.63
C ILE A 118 13.80 -8.92 -10.06
N ILE A 119 12.65 -8.39 -9.67
CA ILE A 119 12.23 -7.01 -9.96
C ILE A 119 11.99 -6.28 -8.64
N PHE A 120 12.85 -5.31 -8.32
CA PHE A 120 12.66 -4.41 -7.18
C PHE A 120 11.89 -3.16 -7.62
N MET A 121 10.87 -2.79 -6.84
CA MET A 121 10.03 -1.62 -7.14
C MET A 121 9.92 -0.71 -5.93
N GLN A 122 10.27 0.57 -6.08
CA GLN A 122 10.15 1.60 -5.04
C GLN A 122 10.08 2.98 -5.70
N HIS A 123 9.46 3.95 -5.04
CA HIS A 123 9.73 5.34 -5.38
C HIS A 123 11.13 5.73 -4.87
N ARG A 124 12.10 5.87 -5.77
CA ARG A 124 13.53 6.10 -5.48
C ARG A 124 14.12 4.96 -4.64
N ILE A 125 14.67 3.93 -5.30
CA ILE A 125 15.40 2.86 -4.62
C ILE A 125 16.78 3.40 -4.21
N PRO A 126 17.12 3.46 -2.90
CA PRO A 126 18.45 3.84 -2.45
C PRO A 126 19.49 2.76 -2.80
N ASP A 127 20.75 3.14 -3.03
CA ASP A 127 21.81 2.16 -3.31
C ASP A 127 22.02 1.18 -2.14
N SER A 128 21.76 1.59 -0.90
CA SER A 128 21.79 0.67 0.26
C SER A 128 20.77 -0.45 0.18
N THR A 129 19.59 -0.21 -0.42
CA THR A 129 18.59 -1.26 -0.67
C THR A 129 19.05 -2.21 -1.77
N ILE A 130 19.66 -1.68 -2.84
CA ILE A 130 20.22 -2.51 -3.92
C ILE A 130 21.32 -3.41 -3.36
N ASN A 131 22.29 -2.83 -2.64
CA ASN A 131 23.38 -3.56 -2.01
C ASN A 131 22.88 -4.64 -1.06
N PHE A 132 21.84 -4.36 -0.26
CA PHE A 132 21.24 -5.35 0.63
C PHE A 132 20.77 -6.60 -0.12
N TYR A 133 19.95 -6.44 -1.16
CA TYR A 133 19.44 -7.59 -1.92
C TYR A 133 20.53 -8.28 -2.75
N CYS A 134 21.45 -7.54 -3.36
CA CYS A 134 22.60 -8.09 -4.08
C CYS A 134 23.49 -8.94 -3.14
N ASN A 135 23.72 -8.49 -1.91
CA ASN A 135 24.46 -9.25 -0.90
C ASN A 135 23.74 -10.56 -0.51
N LEU A 136 22.40 -10.56 -0.44
CA LEU A 136 21.64 -11.79 -0.17
C LEU A 136 21.87 -12.85 -1.27
N ILE A 137 21.87 -12.44 -2.53
CA ILE A 137 22.08 -13.36 -3.67
C ILE A 137 23.56 -13.53 -4.05
N SER A 138 24.47 -12.81 -3.40
CA SER A 138 25.91 -12.85 -3.65
C SER A 138 26.29 -12.37 -5.06
N CYS A 139 25.69 -11.27 -5.53
CA CYS A 139 26.05 -10.61 -6.80
C CYS A 139 26.59 -9.20 -6.58
N ASP A 140 27.34 -8.68 -7.56
CA ASP A 140 27.85 -7.32 -7.54
C ASP A 140 26.73 -6.32 -7.92
N PRO A 141 26.37 -5.36 -7.05
CA PRO A 141 25.36 -4.34 -7.34
C PRO A 141 25.73 -3.38 -8.49
N PHE A 142 27.01 -3.36 -8.91
CA PHE A 142 27.52 -2.52 -9.99
C PHE A 142 27.66 -3.25 -11.33
N ASP A 143 27.53 -4.58 -11.36
CA ASP A 143 27.55 -5.35 -12.61
C ASP A 143 26.26 -5.12 -13.40
N LYS A 144 26.38 -4.35 -14.49
CA LYS A 144 25.25 -3.98 -15.35
C LYS A 144 24.68 -5.15 -16.16
N ASN A 145 25.41 -6.26 -16.29
CA ASN A 145 24.90 -7.46 -16.94
C ASN A 145 23.94 -8.22 -16.03
N ILE A 146 24.07 -8.05 -14.71
CA ILE A 146 23.23 -8.69 -13.70
C ILE A 146 22.16 -7.72 -13.17
N VAL A 147 22.53 -6.47 -12.92
CA VAL A 147 21.67 -5.46 -12.28
C VAL A 147 21.37 -4.33 -13.26
N THR A 148 20.12 -4.27 -13.72
CA THR A 148 19.62 -3.17 -14.56
C THR A 148 18.78 -2.19 -13.73
N LYS A 149 19.15 -0.91 -13.73
CA LYS A 149 18.38 0.17 -13.07
C LYS A 149 17.53 0.92 -14.11
N GLN A 150 16.22 1.02 -13.87
CA GLN A 150 15.31 1.79 -14.72
C GLN A 150 14.54 2.82 -13.89
N LYS A 151 14.49 4.05 -14.39
CA LYS A 151 13.74 5.15 -13.79
C LYS A 151 12.55 5.50 -14.68
N PHE A 152 11.37 5.52 -14.09
CA PHE A 152 10.15 5.96 -14.76
C PHE A 152 9.71 7.27 -14.13
N ASP A 153 9.99 8.37 -14.83
CA ASP A 153 9.57 9.70 -14.40
C ASP A 153 8.13 9.95 -14.82
N LYS A 154 7.24 10.12 -13.84
CA LYS A 154 5.95 10.77 -14.06
C LYS A 154 6.04 12.16 -13.42
N PRO A 155 5.73 13.26 -14.14
CA PRO A 155 5.71 14.58 -13.53
C PRO A 155 4.79 14.55 -12.31
N THR A 156 5.39 14.78 -11.15
CA THR A 156 4.66 14.88 -9.90
C THR A 156 4.57 16.37 -9.60
N ALA A 157 3.38 16.94 -9.77
CA ALA A 157 3.11 18.29 -9.30
C ALA A 157 3.13 18.25 -7.77
N LEU A 158 4.19 18.77 -7.16
CA LEU A 158 4.20 19.01 -5.73
C LEU A 158 3.27 20.19 -5.46
N GLN A 159 2.23 19.96 -4.65
CA GLN A 159 1.38 21.04 -4.19
C GLN A 159 2.15 21.91 -3.20
N ALA A 160 1.91 23.23 -3.25
CA ALA A 160 2.53 24.16 -2.33
C ALA A 160 2.16 23.79 -0.88
N LEU A 161 3.18 23.65 -0.04
CA LEU A 161 2.99 23.34 1.37
C LEU A 161 2.57 24.60 2.13
N LYS A 162 1.47 24.51 2.87
CA LYS A 162 1.08 25.52 3.86
C LYS A 162 1.43 25.01 5.25
N LYS A 163 1.95 25.90 6.09
CA LYS A 163 2.30 25.61 7.49
C LYS A 163 1.50 26.53 8.39
N TRP A 164 0.94 25.97 9.47
CA TRP A 164 0.22 26.72 10.49
C TRP A 164 0.96 26.65 11.82
N ALA A 165 1.04 27.77 12.53
CA ALA A 165 1.65 27.84 13.86
C ALA A 165 0.69 27.39 14.97
N LYS A 166 -0.61 27.55 14.76
CA LYS A 166 -1.67 27.19 15.72
C LYS A 166 -2.56 26.09 15.14
N ILE A 167 -2.83 25.07 15.93
CA ILE A 167 -3.66 23.93 15.52
C ILE A 167 -5.10 24.35 15.16
N GLY A 168 -5.67 25.29 15.92
CA GLY A 168 -7.01 25.82 15.65
C GLY A 168 -7.11 26.46 14.26
N SER A 169 -6.10 27.20 13.82
CA SER A 169 -6.08 27.81 12.48
C SER A 169 -6.03 26.77 11.36
N MET A 170 -5.32 25.66 11.57
CA MET A 170 -5.30 24.54 10.63
C MET A 170 -6.68 23.88 10.55
N ILE A 171 -7.30 23.59 11.69
CA ILE A 171 -8.63 22.97 11.75
C ILE A 171 -9.69 23.87 11.10
N SER A 172 -9.69 25.17 11.39
CA SER A 172 -10.58 26.14 10.75
C SER A 172 -10.41 26.16 9.23
N PHE A 173 -9.17 26.11 8.73
CA PHE A 173 -8.90 26.05 7.30
C PHE A 173 -9.46 24.76 6.67
N MET A 174 -9.29 23.61 7.33
CA MET A 174 -9.85 22.34 6.87
C MET A 174 -11.38 22.36 6.81
N ILE A 175 -12.03 22.87 7.87
CA ILE A 175 -13.48 23.02 7.93
C ILE A 175 -13.97 23.92 6.79
N GLN A 176 -13.33 25.07 6.59
CA GLN A 176 -13.68 25.98 5.50
C GLN A 176 -13.49 25.33 4.11
N GLY A 177 -12.43 24.55 3.93
CA GLY A 177 -12.19 23.78 2.71
C GLY A 177 -13.27 22.73 2.45
N TYR A 178 -13.70 22.01 3.50
CA TYR A 178 -14.79 21.05 3.39
C TYR A 178 -16.11 21.73 3.05
N ARG A 179 -16.49 22.79 3.78
CA ARG A 179 -17.71 23.57 3.52
C ARG A 179 -17.78 24.11 2.10
N SER A 180 -16.70 24.75 1.65
CA SER A 180 -16.64 25.36 0.31
C SER A 180 -16.63 24.36 -0.84
N SER A 181 -16.30 23.10 -0.56
CA SER A 181 -16.28 22.03 -1.57
C SER A 181 -17.49 21.13 -1.52
N PHE A 182 -18.37 21.25 -0.52
CA PHE A 182 -19.54 20.39 -0.37
C PHE A 182 -20.61 20.75 -1.40
N ASN A 183 -20.99 19.77 -2.23
CA ASN A 183 -22.07 19.89 -3.18
C ASN A 183 -23.36 19.35 -2.54
N ILE A 184 -24.27 20.27 -2.20
CA ILE A 184 -25.54 19.94 -1.57
C ILE A 184 -26.42 19.07 -2.48
N THR A 185 -26.39 19.30 -3.79
CA THR A 185 -27.20 18.54 -4.75
C THR A 185 -26.76 17.08 -4.84
N ASP A 186 -25.46 16.82 -4.78
CA ASP A 186 -24.89 15.48 -4.87
C ASP A 186 -24.68 14.81 -3.51
N GLY A 187 -24.91 15.54 -2.40
CA GLY A 187 -24.68 15.05 -1.04
C GLY A 187 -23.23 14.68 -0.72
N LYS A 188 -22.25 15.29 -1.41
CA LYS A 188 -20.82 14.94 -1.27
C LYS A 188 -19.88 16.10 -1.56
N SER A 189 -18.62 15.99 -1.13
CA SER A 189 -17.58 16.96 -1.48
C SER A 189 -17.04 16.75 -2.89
N ASN A 190 -16.90 17.85 -3.64
CA ASN A 190 -16.21 17.89 -4.93
C ASN A 190 -14.68 17.78 -4.79
N ASN A 191 -14.15 18.08 -3.60
CA ASN A 191 -12.71 18.05 -3.32
C ASN A 191 -12.43 17.23 -2.06
N PRO A 192 -12.61 15.91 -2.10
CA PRO A 192 -12.35 15.05 -0.96
C PRO A 192 -10.86 15.07 -0.59
N PHE A 193 -10.52 14.95 0.70
CA PHE A 193 -9.13 15.04 1.16
C PHE A 193 -8.78 14.04 2.28
N ILE A 194 -7.48 13.72 2.38
CA ILE A 194 -6.91 12.86 3.43
C ILE A 194 -6.12 13.72 4.42
N VAL A 195 -6.25 13.41 5.71
CA VAL A 195 -5.50 14.03 6.79
C VAL A 195 -4.63 12.98 7.46
N PHE A 196 -3.31 13.15 7.34
CA PHE A 196 -2.34 12.29 8.02
C PHE A 196 -2.02 12.85 9.40
N CYS A 197 -2.36 12.08 10.42
CA CYS A 197 -2.13 12.39 11.82
C CYS A 197 -1.05 11.49 12.41
N SER A 198 -0.13 12.06 13.18
CA SER A 198 0.94 11.31 13.84
C SER A 198 0.47 10.54 15.08
N ARG A 199 -0.62 10.99 15.72
CA ARG A 199 -1.18 10.38 16.93
C ARG A 199 -2.64 9.99 16.77
N VAL A 200 -3.01 8.85 17.36
CA VAL A 200 -4.37 8.29 17.30
C VAL A 200 -5.38 9.17 18.03
N ASP A 201 -5.04 9.66 19.21
CA ASP A 201 -5.91 10.53 20.01
C ASP A 201 -6.25 11.84 19.30
N PHE A 202 -5.25 12.45 18.65
CA PHE A 202 -5.48 13.63 17.82
C PHE A 202 -6.35 13.30 16.59
N SER A 203 -6.13 12.14 15.97
CA SER A 203 -6.97 11.67 14.84
C SER A 203 -8.44 11.51 15.24
N LEU A 204 -8.67 10.97 16.44
CA LEU A 204 -10.00 10.78 17.02
C LEU A 204 -10.72 12.10 17.28
N ALA A 205 -10.04 13.04 17.94
CA ALA A 205 -10.60 14.36 18.22
C ALA A 205 -10.96 15.09 16.92
N LEU A 206 -10.07 15.06 15.92
CA LEU A 206 -10.30 15.70 14.64
C LEU A 206 -11.43 15.04 13.84
N LEU A 207 -11.53 13.72 13.91
CA LEU A 207 -12.65 12.98 13.30
C LEU A 207 -14.00 13.41 13.90
N GLN A 208 -14.08 13.52 15.22
CA GLN A 208 -15.30 13.96 15.91
C GLN A 208 -15.68 15.39 15.51
N ILE A 209 -14.72 16.32 15.50
CA ILE A 209 -14.95 17.71 15.07
C ILE A 209 -15.51 17.76 13.64
N MET A 210 -14.89 17.04 12.70
CA MET A 210 -15.34 17.05 11.31
C MET A 210 -16.71 16.39 11.13
N ARG A 211 -17.02 15.34 11.91
CA ARG A 211 -18.34 14.70 11.91
C ARG A 211 -19.42 15.62 12.47
N GLU A 212 -19.13 16.35 13.54
CA GLU A 212 -20.05 17.33 14.11
C GLU A 212 -20.35 18.46 13.11
N VAL A 213 -19.32 18.97 12.43
CA VAL A 213 -19.48 19.94 11.33
C VAL A 213 -20.35 19.38 10.21
N ALA A 214 -20.07 18.15 9.75
CA ALA A 214 -20.86 17.52 8.70
C ALA A 214 -22.32 17.33 9.11
N GLN A 215 -22.56 16.89 10.36
CA GLN A 215 -23.88 16.66 10.90
C GLN A 215 -24.69 17.95 10.98
N VAL A 216 -24.10 19.00 11.56
CA VAL A 216 -24.78 20.27 11.83
C VAL A 216 -25.13 21.00 10.53
N GLU A 217 -24.27 20.90 9.50
CA GLU A 217 -24.42 21.69 8.28
C GLU A 217 -25.07 20.93 7.12
N PHE A 218 -24.88 19.61 7.06
CA PHE A 218 -25.23 18.81 5.88
C PHE A 218 -26.01 17.53 6.23
N GLY A 219 -26.18 17.20 7.52
CA GLY A 219 -26.99 16.08 8.00
C GLY A 219 -26.25 14.73 8.07
N ASP A 220 -27.02 13.68 8.41
CA ASP A 220 -26.49 12.34 8.74
C ASP A 220 -25.70 11.69 7.59
N GLU A 221 -26.15 11.89 6.34
CA GLU A 221 -25.48 11.31 5.17
C GLU A 221 -24.05 11.85 5.01
N ALA A 222 -23.84 13.16 5.19
CA ALA A 222 -22.52 13.75 5.13
C ALA A 222 -21.62 13.26 6.27
N THR A 223 -22.18 13.09 7.48
CA THR A 223 -21.47 12.54 8.64
C THR A 223 -20.92 11.14 8.36
N MET A 224 -21.68 10.30 7.66
CA MET A 224 -21.26 8.96 7.27
C MET A 224 -20.08 8.96 6.29
N ARG A 225 -19.87 10.04 5.52
CA ARG A 225 -18.77 10.20 4.55
C ARG A 225 -17.46 10.71 5.19
N VAL A 226 -17.48 11.07 6.47
CA VAL A 226 -16.28 11.39 7.27
C VAL A 226 -15.78 10.13 7.97
N LYS A 227 -14.65 9.59 7.50
CA LYS A 227 -14.12 8.27 7.89
C LYS A 227 -12.76 8.37 8.57
N GLY A 228 -12.41 7.35 9.36
CA GLY A 228 -11.14 7.24 10.06
C GLY A 228 -10.56 5.83 9.98
N VAL A 229 -9.25 5.71 9.73
CA VAL A 229 -8.54 4.43 9.62
C VAL A 229 -7.22 4.47 10.37
N TRP A 230 -7.08 3.64 11.41
CA TRP A 230 -5.82 3.37 12.12
C TRP A 230 -5.84 1.99 12.80
N ALA A 231 -4.72 1.58 13.40
CA ALA A 231 -4.48 0.18 13.79
C ALA A 231 -5.48 -0.38 14.81
N GLN A 232 -6.04 0.47 15.67
CA GLN A 232 -6.94 0.06 16.77
C GLN A 232 -8.42 0.34 16.49
N ILE A 233 -8.76 1.10 15.46
CA ILE A 233 -10.15 1.48 15.18
C ILE A 233 -10.42 1.35 13.69
N GLN A 234 -11.31 0.42 13.38
CA GLN A 234 -12.05 0.36 12.14
C GLN A 234 -13.48 0.79 12.48
N ASN A 235 -13.72 2.11 12.54
CA ASN A 235 -15.04 2.67 12.91
C ASN A 235 -16.20 2.15 12.05
N ASP A 236 -15.85 1.60 10.90
CA ASP A 236 -16.73 0.87 9.99
C ASP A 236 -15.90 -0.31 9.46
N PRO A 237 -15.91 -1.48 10.13
CA PRO A 237 -15.05 -2.61 9.79
C PRO A 237 -15.17 -3.04 8.33
N TRP A 238 -16.38 -2.95 7.79
CA TRP A 238 -16.67 -3.27 6.41
C TRP A 238 -16.04 -2.25 5.44
N TRP A 239 -16.25 -0.95 5.68
CA TRP A 239 -15.66 0.10 4.84
C TRP A 239 -14.12 0.14 4.97
N CYS A 240 -13.59 -0.02 6.18
CA CYS A 240 -12.15 -0.08 6.44
C CYS A 240 -11.49 -1.26 5.71
N SER A 241 -12.13 -2.44 5.69
CA SER A 241 -11.65 -3.58 4.90
C SER A 241 -11.64 -3.27 3.40
N LYS A 242 -12.70 -2.59 2.91
CA LYS A 242 -12.82 -2.19 1.50
C LYS A 242 -11.79 -1.15 1.08
N ILE A 243 -11.59 -0.06 1.82
CA ILE A 243 -10.59 0.98 1.47
C ILE A 243 -9.16 0.42 1.52
N LEU A 244 -8.89 -0.56 2.37
CA LEU A 244 -7.58 -1.23 2.44
C LEU A 244 -7.34 -2.20 1.26
N THR A 245 -8.41 -2.75 0.69
CA THR A 245 -8.35 -3.72 -0.41
C THR A 245 -8.44 -3.05 -1.77
N ASN A 246 -9.36 -2.10 -1.91
CA ASN A 246 -9.58 -1.29 -3.11
C ASN A 246 -9.77 0.19 -2.72
N PRO A 247 -8.67 0.91 -2.46
CA PRO A 247 -8.70 2.31 -2.04
C PRO A 247 -9.33 3.24 -3.08
N ASN A 248 -9.21 2.89 -4.37
CA ASN A 248 -9.68 3.71 -5.47
C ASN A 248 -11.22 3.69 -5.58
N SER A 249 -11.85 2.50 -5.56
CA SER A 249 -13.31 2.42 -5.62
C SER A 249 -13.98 2.97 -4.36
N THR A 250 -13.37 2.72 -3.20
CA THR A 250 -13.96 3.02 -1.90
C THR A 250 -13.76 4.49 -1.48
N ALA A 251 -12.76 5.17 -2.05
CA ALA A 251 -12.54 6.61 -1.82
C ALA A 251 -13.73 7.47 -2.26
N ILE A 252 -14.54 7.01 -3.22
CA ILE A 252 -15.72 7.73 -3.73
C ILE A 252 -16.78 7.92 -2.62
N ASP A 253 -16.81 7.02 -1.64
CA ASP A 253 -17.76 7.03 -0.52
C ASP A 253 -17.29 7.87 0.66
N CYS A 254 -16.22 8.66 0.50
CA CYS A 254 -15.61 9.39 1.59
C CYS A 254 -15.15 10.79 1.15
N ASP A 255 -15.58 11.79 1.92
CA ASP A 255 -15.22 13.18 1.67
C ASP A 255 -13.97 13.59 2.46
N VAL A 256 -13.85 13.10 3.70
CA VAL A 256 -12.73 13.39 4.57
C VAL A 256 -12.26 12.10 5.24
N LEU A 257 -11.00 11.75 5.00
CA LEU A 257 -10.39 10.53 5.52
C LEU A 257 -9.25 10.86 6.50
N MET A 258 -9.46 10.57 7.78
CA MET A 258 -8.43 10.69 8.83
C MET A 258 -7.61 9.41 8.90
N VAL A 259 -6.29 9.51 8.82
CA VAL A 259 -5.41 8.34 8.81
C VAL A 259 -4.19 8.55 9.68
N THR A 260 -3.68 7.47 10.25
CA THR A 260 -2.32 7.44 10.80
C THR A 260 -1.38 6.68 9.85
N ASN A 261 -0.19 6.33 10.32
CA ASN A 261 0.87 5.68 9.55
C ASN A 261 0.47 4.30 8.94
N VAL A 262 -0.73 3.79 9.26
CA VAL A 262 -1.32 2.58 8.68
C VAL A 262 -1.52 2.68 7.16
N LEU A 263 -1.71 3.88 6.60
CA LEU A 263 -1.91 4.07 5.15
C LEU A 263 -0.72 4.70 4.40
N GLN A 264 0.42 4.95 5.07
CA GLN A 264 1.47 5.85 4.57
C GLN A 264 2.32 5.39 3.36
N ALA A 265 2.16 4.17 2.82
CA ALA A 265 2.89 3.77 1.61
C ALA A 265 2.15 2.69 0.80
N GLY A 266 2.31 2.73 -0.53
CA GLY A 266 1.87 1.70 -1.47
C GLY A 266 0.40 1.73 -1.93
N HIS A 267 -0.49 2.45 -1.24
CA HIS A 267 -1.90 2.56 -1.62
C HIS A 267 -2.08 3.77 -2.54
N ASN A 268 -2.61 3.55 -3.75
CA ASN A 268 -3.04 4.63 -4.63
C ASN A 268 -4.48 4.98 -4.25
N SER A 269 -4.79 6.25 -4.00
CA SER A 269 -6.17 6.67 -3.73
C SER A 269 -6.45 7.98 -4.47
N TYR A 270 -7.68 8.10 -5.02
CA TYR A 270 -8.13 9.26 -5.82
C TYR A 270 -8.14 10.59 -5.04
N PHE A 271 -8.03 10.55 -3.71
CA PHE A 271 -7.88 11.75 -2.87
C PHE A 271 -6.68 12.64 -3.25
N CYS A 272 -5.69 12.09 -3.96
CA CYS A 272 -4.49 12.83 -4.38
C CYS A 272 -4.52 13.28 -5.85
N THR A 273 -5.62 13.06 -6.58
CA THR A 273 -5.79 13.52 -7.96
C THR A 273 -6.91 14.55 -8.02
N GLY A 274 -6.70 15.68 -7.34
CA GLY A 274 -7.40 16.91 -7.65
C GLY A 274 -6.66 17.60 -8.80
N ASN A 275 -7.33 17.61 -9.96
CA ASN A 275 -6.91 18.02 -11.31
C ASN A 275 -6.15 16.95 -12.12
#